data_AF-A0A957BHA8-F1
#
_entry.id   AF-A0A957BHA8-F1
#
_cell.length_a   1.000
_cell.length_b   1.000
_cell.length_c   1.000
_cell.angle_alpha   90.00
_cell.angle_beta   90.00
_cell.angle_gamma   90.00
#
_symmetry.space_group_name_H-M   'P 1'
#
loop_
_entity.id
_entity.type
_entity.pdbx_description
1 polymer ?
#
loop_
_entity_poly.entity_id
_entity_poly.type
_entity_poly.pdbx_seq_one_letter_code
_entity_poly.pdbx_strand_id
1 'polypeptide(L)'
;MHEDCPQCGIHFEREDGYFMMAVFVGYVMSFFIAVPVVVALYFWIRPSIWGYLIGATTALLLASPLIFHYARVVWMYIDQLLDPRRDDEK
;
A
#
# COMPACT_ATOMS: atom_id res chain seq x y z
N MET A 1 12.32 -2.82 -2.78
CA MET A 1 11.92 -2.36 -4.12
C MET A 1 13.20 -1.91 -4.79
N HIS A 2 13.44 -2.26 -6.05
CA HIS A 2 14.60 -1.72 -6.76
C HIS A 2 14.39 -0.22 -6.97
N GLU A 3 15.47 0.56 -6.94
CA GLU A 3 15.44 2.00 -7.23
C GLU A 3 15.32 2.23 -8.74
N ASP A 4 16.00 1.39 -9.52
CA ASP A 4 15.96 1.41 -10.98
C ASP A 4 15.36 0.12 -11.53
N CYS A 5 14.73 0.22 -12.70
CA CYS A 5 14.24 -0.96 -13.41
C CYS A 5 15.43 -1.76 -13.99
N PRO A 6 15.54 -3.07 -13.70
CA PRO A 6 16.64 -3.89 -14.19
C PRO A 6 16.61 -4.13 -15.70
N GLN A 7 15.49 -3.85 -16.39
CA GLN A 7 15.35 -4.08 -17.82
C GLN A 7 15.67 -2.83 -18.65
N CYS A 8 15.13 -1.67 -18.25
CA CYS A 8 15.26 -0.42 -19.01
C CYS A 8 16.10 0.66 -18.33
N GLY A 9 16.53 0.46 -17.07
CA GLY A 9 17.36 1.41 -16.32
C GLY A 9 16.61 2.62 -15.75
N ILE A 10 15.28 2.68 -15.89
CA ILE A 10 14.51 3.84 -15.46
C ILE A 10 14.48 3.96 -13.94
N HIS A 11 14.76 5.15 -13.42
CA HIS A 11 14.63 5.46 -11.99
C HIS A 11 13.15 5.60 -11.60
N PHE A 12 12.69 4.83 -10.62
CA PHE A 12 11.28 4.80 -10.23
C PHE A 12 10.83 6.06 -9.48
N GLU A 13 11.69 6.67 -8.68
CA GLU A 13 11.39 7.96 -8.06
C GLU A 13 11.53 9.07 -9.11
N ARG A 14 10.48 9.84 -9.36
CA ARG A 14 10.52 10.99 -10.28
C ARG A 14 11.10 12.24 -9.62
N GLU A 15 10.75 12.43 -8.36
CA GLU A 15 11.10 13.58 -7.53
C GLU A 15 11.41 13.12 -6.10
N ASP A 16 12.17 13.91 -5.36
CA ASP A 16 12.44 13.64 -3.95
C ASP A 16 11.12 13.53 -3.16
N GLY A 17 10.92 12.38 -2.52
CA GLY A 17 9.70 12.12 -1.75
C GLY A 17 8.50 11.70 -2.59
N TYR A 18 8.68 11.31 -3.86
CA TYR A 18 7.64 10.79 -4.75
C TYR A 18 6.71 9.75 -4.10
N PHE A 19 7.27 8.80 -3.33
CA PHE A 19 6.48 7.77 -2.66
C PHE A 19 5.73 8.22 -1.40
N MET A 20 5.83 9.49 -1.00
CA MET A 20 4.99 10.04 0.07
C MET A 20 3.50 9.88 -0.27
N MET A 21 3.14 10.03 -1.54
CA MET A 21 1.76 9.88 -2.00
C MET A 21 1.29 8.41 -1.99
N ALA A 22 2.21 7.46 -2.09
CA ALA A 22 1.87 6.04 -1.97
C ALA A 22 1.35 5.67 -0.56
N VAL A 23 1.61 6.48 0.47
CA VAL A 23 1.06 6.28 1.82
C VAL A 23 -0.46 6.34 1.82
N PHE A 24 -1.07 7.24 1.04
CA PHE A 24 -2.53 7.34 0.92
C PHE A 24 -3.13 6.07 0.30
N VAL A 25 -2.47 5.51 -0.72
CA VAL A 25 -2.84 4.22 -1.30
C VAL A 25 -2.74 3.11 -0.25
N GLY A 26 -1.69 3.13 0.56
CA GLY A 26 -1.51 2.20 1.69
C GLY A 26 -2.63 2.28 2.73
N TYR A 27 -3.16 3.46 3.02
CA TYR A 27 -4.30 3.63 3.93
C TYR A 27 -5.58 3.00 3.38
N VAL A 28 -5.85 3.20 2.08
CA VAL A 28 -6.99 2.55 1.41
C VAL A 28 -6.84 1.03 1.47
N MET A 29 -5.66 0.49 1.16
CA MET A 29 -5.38 -0.94 1.27
C MET A 29 -5.55 -1.46 2.70
N SER A 30 -5.07 -0.71 3.69
CA SER A 30 -5.20 -1.05 5.12
C SER A 30 -6.67 -1.14 5.53
N PHE A 31 -7.51 -0.24 5.04
CA PHE A 31 -8.95 -0.27 5.29
C PHE A 31 -9.60 -1.55 4.72
N PHE A 32 -9.24 -1.93 3.49
CA PHE A 32 -9.71 -3.17 2.87
C PHE A 32 -9.28 -4.45 3.60
N ILE A 33 -8.27 -4.38 4.48
CA ILE A 33 -7.84 -5.50 5.31
C ILE A 33 -8.48 -5.43 6.70
N ALA A 34 -8.45 -4.27 7.35
CA ALA A 34 -8.94 -4.10 8.70
C ALA A 34 -10.45 -4.29 8.82
N VAL A 35 -11.23 -3.79 7.86
CA VAL A 35 -12.71 -3.89 7.92
C VAL A 35 -13.18 -5.35 7.88
N PRO A 36 -12.77 -6.19 6.92
CA PRO A 36 -13.14 -7.61 6.93
C PRO A 36 -12.73 -8.33 8.21
N VAL A 37 -11.56 -8.02 8.77
CA VAL A 37 -11.09 -8.61 10.03
C VAL A 37 -12.01 -8.24 11.19
N VAL A 38 -12.34 -6.96 11.35
CA VAL A 38 -13.25 -6.50 12.40
C VAL A 38 -14.64 -7.10 12.23
N VAL A 39 -15.17 -7.13 11.00
CA VAL A 39 -16.46 -7.75 10.66
C VAL A 39 -16.46 -9.25 11.01
N ALA A 40 -15.42 -9.98 10.64
CA ALA A 40 -15.28 -11.40 10.96
C ALA A 40 -15.24 -11.64 12.48
N LEU A 41 -14.46 -10.84 13.21
CA LEU A 41 -14.40 -10.90 14.67
C LEU A 41 -15.77 -10.63 15.31
N TYR A 42 -16.53 -9.67 14.76
CA TYR A 42 -17.86 -9.34 15.25
C TYR A 42 -18.86 -10.49 15.08
N PHE A 43 -18.84 -11.17 13.94
CA PHE A 43 -19.82 -12.23 13.68
C PHE A 43 -19.47 -13.55 14.39
N TRP A 44 -18.20 -13.90 14.53
CA TRP A 44 -17.79 -15.22 15.03
C TRP A 44 -17.34 -15.25 16.49
N ILE A 45 -16.65 -14.22 16.97
CA ILE A 45 -15.98 -14.25 18.28
C ILE A 45 -16.64 -13.29 19.28
N ARG A 46 -17.05 -12.10 18.82
CA ARG A 46 -17.58 -11.00 19.64
C ARG A 46 -16.67 -10.66 20.84
N PRO A 47 -15.37 -10.38 20.61
CA PRO A 47 -14.46 -10.07 21.70
C PRO A 47 -14.76 -8.72 22.34
N SER A 48 -14.06 -8.41 23.44
CA SER A 48 -14.02 -7.04 23.98
C SER A 48 -13.36 -6.07 22.99
N ILE A 49 -13.47 -4.76 23.25
CA ILE A 49 -12.84 -3.72 22.42
C ILE A 49 -11.34 -3.97 22.19
N TRP A 50 -10.64 -4.48 23.21
CA TRP A 50 -9.22 -4.82 23.12
C TRP A 50 -8.94 -5.97 22.14
N GLY A 51 -9.85 -6.94 22.03
CA GLY A 51 -9.69 -8.04 21.07
C GLY A 51 -9.85 -7.58 19.62
N TYR A 52 -10.74 -6.61 19.35
CA TYR A 52 -10.83 -5.99 18.02
C TYR A 52 -9.55 -5.22 17.67
N LEU A 53 -9.04 -4.41 18.62
CA LEU A 53 -7.81 -3.64 18.43
C LEU A 53 -6.62 -4.55 18.16
N ILE A 54 -6.43 -5.59 18.98
CA ILE A 54 -5.34 -6.55 18.80
C ILE A 54 -5.49 -7.28 17.47
N GLY A 55 -6.69 -7.81 17.17
CA GLY A 55 -6.91 -8.56 15.93
C GLY A 55 -6.67 -7.74 14.66
N ALA A 56 -7.21 -6.52 14.59
CA ALA A 56 -6.99 -5.62 13.46
C ALA A 56 -5.52 -5.20 13.35
N THR A 57 -4.87 -4.85 14.47
CA THR A 57 -3.46 -4.45 14.50
C THR A 57 -2.56 -5.60 14.05
N THR A 58 -2.77 -6.81 14.56
CA THR A 58 -2.02 -8.00 14.16
C THR A 58 -2.18 -8.29 12.67
N ALA A 59 -3.41 -8.21 12.13
CA ALA A 59 -3.65 -8.40 10.71
C ALA A 59 -2.91 -7.36 9.85
N LEU A 60 -2.95 -6.08 10.23
CA LEU A 60 -2.24 -5.01 9.53
C LEU A 60 -0.72 -5.15 9.64
N LEU A 61 -0.19 -5.56 10.80
CA LEU A 61 1.24 -5.81 10.96
C LEU A 61 1.73 -6.94 10.05
N LEU A 62 0.96 -8.04 9.96
CA LEU A 62 1.27 -9.15 9.07
C LEU A 62 1.16 -8.74 7.58
N ALA A 63 0.20 -7.88 7.24
CA ALA A 63 0.02 -7.37 5.90
C ALA A 63 0.97 -6.22 5.53
N SER A 64 1.63 -5.59 6.50
CA SER A 64 2.45 -4.38 6.30
C SER A 64 3.50 -4.48 5.18
N PRO A 65 4.29 -5.57 5.01
CA PRO A 65 5.24 -5.65 3.90
C PRO A 65 4.54 -5.67 2.53
N LEU A 66 3.38 -6.30 2.45
CA LEU A 66 2.59 -6.36 1.21
C LEU A 66 1.98 -4.98 0.92
N ILE A 67 1.37 -4.33 1.91
CA ILE A 67 0.80 -2.99 1.76
C ILE A 67 1.88 -2.02 1.29
N PHE A 68 3.06 -2.02 1.94
CA PHE A 68 4.16 -1.13 1.57
C PHE A 68 4.62 -1.34 0.12
N HIS A 69 4.77 -2.60 -0.30
CA HIS A 69 5.20 -2.93 -1.66
C HIS A 69 4.14 -2.55 -2.70
N TYR A 70 2.90 -3.00 -2.52
CA TYR A 70 1.85 -2.80 -3.52
C TYR A 70 1.32 -1.37 -3.55
N ALA A 71 1.34 -0.63 -2.45
CA ALA A 71 0.94 0.78 -2.45
C ALA A 71 1.82 1.62 -3.39
N ARG A 72 3.13 1.38 -3.39
CA ARG A 72 4.08 2.05 -4.31
C ARG A 72 3.87 1.62 -5.76
N VAL A 73 3.63 0.34 -6.00
CA VAL A 73 3.31 -0.16 -7.35
C VAL A 73 2.05 0.52 -7.90
N VAL A 74 0.96 0.49 -7.12
CA VAL A 74 -0.32 1.10 -7.54
C VAL A 74 -0.17 2.61 -7.74
N TRP A 75 0.57 3.30 -6.87
CA TRP A 75 0.87 4.72 -7.05
C TRP A 75 1.57 5.00 -8.38
N MET A 76 2.61 4.23 -8.74
CA MET A 76 3.29 4.40 -10.04
C MET A 76 2.35 4.23 -11.24
N TYR A 77 1.42 3.26 -11.18
CA TYR A 77 0.42 3.10 -12.25
C TYR A 77 -0.54 4.28 -12.32
N ILE A 78 -1.02 4.77 -11.16
CA ILE A 78 -1.91 5.94 -11.11
C ILE A 78 -1.19 7.18 -11.65
N ASP A 79 0.03 7.41 -11.21
CA ASP A 79 0.86 8.53 -11.64
C ASP A 79 1.15 8.49 -13.14
N GLN A 80 1.53 7.33 -13.69
CA GLN A 80 1.73 7.16 -15.14
C GLN A 80 0.44 7.35 -15.97
N LEU A 81 -0.72 7.06 -15.39
CA LEU A 81 -2.02 7.31 -16.05
C LEU A 81 -2.37 8.81 -16.06
N LEU A 82 -2.02 9.54 -15.01
CA LEU A 82 -2.30 10.98 -14.87
C LEU A 82 -1.29 11.83 -15.63
N ASP A 83 -0.01 11.47 -15.54
CA ASP A 83 1.11 12.13 -16.20
C ASP A 83 2.09 11.09 -16.77
N PRO A 84 1.85 10.62 -18.00
CA PRO A 84 2.71 9.63 -18.63
C PRO A 84 4.11 10.19 -18.86
N ARG A 85 5.13 9.47 -18.36
CA ARG A 85 6.53 9.81 -18.65
C ARG A 85 6.80 9.76 -20.17
N ARG A 86 7.47 10.77 -20.69
CA ARG A 86 7.81 10.88 -22.12
C ARG A 86 9.06 10.07 -22.47
N ASP A 87 9.16 9.62 -23.71
CA ASP A 87 10.22 8.71 -24.19
C ASP A 87 11.63 9.32 -24.18
N ASP A 88 11.73 10.65 -24.11
CA ASP A 88 12.97 11.43 -24.00
C ASP A 88 13.52 11.52 -22.56
N GLU A 89 12.71 11.18 -21.56
CA GLU A 89 13.01 11.31 -20.12
C GLU A 89 13.41 9.96 -19.48
N LYS A 90 14.20 9.16 -20.20
CA LYS A 90 14.73 7.88 -19.72
C LYS A 90 15.92 8.05 -18.78
#